data_AF-A0A536U0G6-F1
#
_entry.id   AF-A0A536U0G6-F1
#
_cell.length_a   1.000
_cell.length_b   1.000
_cell.length_c   1.000
_cell.angle_alpha   90.00
_cell.angle_beta   90.00
_cell.angle_gamma   90.00
#
_symmetry.space_group_name_H-M   'P 1'
#
loop_
_entity.id
_entity.type
_entity.pdbx_description
1 polymer ?
#
loop_
_entity_poly.entity_id
_entity_poly.type
_entity_poly.pdbx_seq_one_letter_code
_entity_poly.pdbx_strand_id
1 'polypeptide(L)'
;LYANPGYSIRINELPQKESDEMLEFLFEHQLKPEYRYAFHWEEGDVLMWEDIGTIHNAVADYGPDEHRLVKRCQVMATMFYPEAREER
;
A
#
# COMPACT_ATOMS: atom_id res chain seq x y z
N LEU A 1 -3.24 7.67 -4.22
CA LEU A 1 -1.84 7.66 -4.69
C LEU A 1 -1.43 6.22 -4.88
N TYR A 2 -0.97 5.82 -6.06
CA TYR A 2 -0.63 4.43 -6.37
C TYR A 2 0.90 4.25 -6.44
N ALA A 3 1.55 4.32 -5.28
CA ALA A 3 3.01 4.23 -5.16
C ALA A 3 3.37 3.49 -3.86
N ASN A 4 3.55 2.17 -3.92
CA ASN A 4 3.78 1.35 -2.74
C ASN A 4 5.29 1.29 -2.40
N PRO A 5 5.74 1.69 -1.20
CA PRO A 5 7.15 1.65 -0.81
C PRO A 5 7.83 0.28 -0.93
N GLY A 6 7.06 -0.82 -0.87
CA GLY A 6 7.56 -2.18 -1.03
C GLY A 6 7.68 -2.66 -2.49
N TYR A 7 7.14 -1.92 -3.46
CA TYR A 7 7.07 -2.36 -4.87
C TYR A 7 7.49 -1.30 -5.90
N SER A 8 7.27 -0.01 -5.62
CA SER A 8 7.59 1.09 -6.52
C SER A 8 9.09 1.38 -6.47
N ILE A 9 9.77 1.24 -7.61
CA ILE A 9 11.24 1.37 -7.70
C ILE A 9 11.71 2.49 -8.63
N ARG A 10 10.83 2.97 -9.52
CA ARG A 10 11.16 3.97 -10.55
C ARG A 10 9.89 4.64 -11.06
N ILE A 11 9.91 5.96 -11.17
CA ILE A 11 8.90 6.74 -11.91
C ILE A 11 9.43 6.90 -13.31
N ASN A 12 8.73 6.40 -14.33
CA ASN A 12 9.17 6.50 -15.73
C ASN A 12 9.44 7.96 -16.15
N GLU A 13 10.17 8.11 -17.26
CA GLU A 13 10.52 9.41 -17.86
C GLU A 13 11.42 10.36 -17.03
N LEU A 14 11.50 10.22 -15.70
CA LEU A 14 12.40 11.00 -14.86
C LEU A 14 13.84 10.46 -14.91
N PRO A 15 14.89 11.27 -14.71
CA PRO A 15 16.21 10.77 -14.34
C PRO A 15 16.17 9.99 -13.02
N GLN A 16 17.12 9.07 -12.80
CA GLN A 16 17.13 8.21 -11.59
C GLN A 16 17.05 9.02 -10.30
N LYS A 17 17.90 10.04 -10.16
CA LYS A 17 17.93 10.89 -8.98
C LYS A 17 16.58 11.58 -8.70
N GLU A 18 15.97 12.14 -9.73
CA GLU A 18 14.67 12.82 -9.61
C GLU A 18 13.54 11.84 -9.29
N SER A 19 13.59 10.64 -9.87
CA SER A 19 12.66 9.56 -9.52
C SER A 19 12.79 9.18 -8.04
N ASP A 20 14.01 9.03 -7.54
CA ASP A 20 14.26 8.62 -6.15
C ASP A 20 13.75 9.69 -5.16
N GLU A 21 14.10 10.96 -5.41
CA GLU A 21 13.64 12.11 -4.60
C GLU A 21 12.11 12.22 -4.60
N MET A 22 11.47 12.01 -5.76
CA MET A 22 10.02 12.06 -5.87
C MET A 22 9.35 10.85 -5.18
N LEU A 23 9.88 9.64 -5.33
CA LEU A 23 9.37 8.47 -4.63
C LEU A 23 9.48 8.64 -3.11
N GLU A 24 10.60 9.15 -2.61
CA GLU A 24 10.79 9.46 -1.19
C GLU A 24 9.72 10.43 -0.69
N PHE A 25 9.51 11.55 -1.39
CA PHE A 25 8.44 12.50 -1.07
C PHE A 25 7.05 11.85 -1.03
N LEU A 26 6.72 11.03 -2.05
CA LEU A 26 5.43 10.35 -2.15
C LEU A 26 5.24 9.32 -1.03
N PHE A 27 6.29 8.60 -0.66
CA PHE A 27 6.29 7.64 0.46
C PHE A 27 6.09 8.36 1.79
N GLU A 28 6.85 9.43 2.05
CA GLU A 28 6.69 10.24 3.25
C GLU A 28 5.28 10.81 3.38
N HIS A 29 4.73 11.34 2.28
CA HIS A 29 3.39 11.92 2.26
C HIS A 29 2.31 10.91 2.64
N GLN A 30 2.27 9.74 1.99
CA GLN A 30 1.20 8.77 2.21
C GLN A 30 1.34 7.98 3.51
N LEU A 31 2.55 7.95 4.09
CA LEU A 31 2.80 7.27 5.35
C LEU A 31 2.58 8.17 6.57
N LYS A 32 2.05 9.40 6.42
CA LYS A 32 1.78 10.25 7.59
C LYS A 32 0.76 9.64 8.56
N PRO A 33 0.91 9.85 9.88
CA PRO A 33 0.03 9.25 10.89
C PRO A 33 -1.47 9.52 10.69
N GLU A 34 -1.84 10.70 10.19
CA GLU A 34 -3.23 11.08 9.94
C GLU A 34 -3.94 10.24 8.86
N TYR A 35 -3.18 9.53 8.02
CA TYR A 35 -3.73 8.63 7.00
C TYR A 35 -3.72 7.16 7.43
N ARG A 36 -3.25 6.86 8.65
CA ARG A 36 -3.10 5.48 9.14
C ARG A 36 -4.30 5.04 9.96
N TYR A 37 -4.75 3.83 9.68
CA TYR A 37 -5.65 3.08 10.53
C TYR A 37 -4.92 1.83 11.06
N ALA A 38 -4.92 1.65 12.38
CA ALA A 38 -4.31 0.49 13.03
C ALA A 38 -5.41 -0.43 13.56
N PHE A 39 -5.46 -1.66 13.04
CA PHE A 39 -6.42 -2.67 13.44
C PHE A 39 -5.77 -3.67 14.42
N HIS A 40 -6.35 -3.79 15.60
CA HIS A 40 -5.96 -4.80 16.58
C HIS A 40 -6.88 -6.00 16.41
N TRP A 41 -6.30 -7.16 16.13
CA TRP A 41 -7.05 -8.36 15.80
C TRP A 41 -7.50 -9.10 17.05
N GLU A 42 -8.76 -9.52 17.06
CA GLU A 42 -9.31 -10.54 17.95
C GLU A 42 -9.79 -11.76 17.15
N GLU A 43 -10.01 -12.88 17.85
CA GLU A 43 -10.52 -14.09 17.20
C GLU A 43 -11.94 -13.85 16.66
N GLY A 44 -12.14 -14.14 15.38
CA GLY A 44 -13.42 -13.94 14.70
C GLY A 44 -13.54 -12.61 13.93
N ASP A 45 -12.57 -11.71 14.07
CA ASP A 45 -12.56 -10.46 13.32
C ASP A 45 -12.39 -10.67 11.82
N VAL A 46 -13.02 -9.78 11.06
CA VAL A 46 -12.86 -9.66 9.61
C VAL A 46 -12.58 -8.20 9.28
N LEU A 47 -11.40 -7.96 8.71
CA LEU A 47 -11.05 -6.68 8.11
C LEU A 47 -11.21 -6.77 6.60
N MET A 48 -11.88 -5.77 6.01
CA MET A 48 -12.02 -5.61 4.58
C MET A 48 -11.51 -4.23 4.19
N TRP A 49 -10.75 -4.17 3.10
CA TRP A 49 -10.26 -2.91 2.52
C TRP A 49 -10.34 -2.96 1.00
N GLU A 50 -10.26 -1.77 0.40
CA GLU A 50 -10.13 -1.58 -1.05
C GLU A 50 -8.63 -1.47 -1.38
N ASP A 51 -8.12 -2.32 -2.27
CA ASP A 51 -6.68 -2.54 -2.46
C ASP A 51 -6.02 -1.52 -3.40
N ILE A 52 -6.78 -0.84 -4.26
CA ILE A 52 -6.26 0.17 -5.19
C ILE A 52 -5.84 1.43 -4.44
N GLY A 53 -6.67 1.88 -3.50
CA GLY A 53 -6.47 3.12 -2.75
C GLY A 53 -5.70 2.96 -1.44
N THR A 54 -5.42 1.73 -1.01
CA THR A 54 -4.88 1.45 0.33
C THR A 54 -3.56 0.70 0.25
N ILE A 55 -2.59 1.13 1.07
CA ILE A 55 -1.41 0.33 1.38
C ILE A 55 -1.58 -0.20 2.80
N HIS A 56 -1.25 -1.48 2.99
CA HIS A 56 -1.28 -2.12 4.30
C HIS A 56 0.08 -2.73 4.64
N ASN A 57 0.34 -2.87 5.94
CA ASN A 57 1.54 -3.47 6.48
C ASN A 57 1.13 -4.47 7.57
N ALA A 58 1.73 -5.66 7.54
CA ALA A 58 1.62 -6.61 8.64
C ALA A 58 2.69 -6.27 9.68
N VAL A 59 2.26 -5.88 10.88
CA VAL A 59 3.16 -5.62 12.01
C VAL A 59 3.59 -6.97 12.60
N ALA A 60 4.90 -7.18 12.72
CA ALA A 60 5.49 -8.34 13.39
C ALA A 60 5.65 -8.07 14.89
N ASP A 61 4.52 -7.86 15.57
CA ASP A 61 4.42 -7.53 16.99
C ASP A 61 4.32 -8.76 17.92
N TYR A 62 4.62 -9.95 17.40
CA TYR A 62 4.49 -11.22 18.10
C TYR A 62 5.82 -11.98 18.19
N GLY A 63 5.99 -12.73 19.27
CA GLY A 63 7.17 -13.55 19.55
C GLY A 63 7.20 -14.88 18.77
N PRO A 64 8.33 -15.62 18.79
CA PRO A 64 8.46 -16.91 18.11
C PRO A 64 7.45 -17.97 18.57
N ASP A 65 7.02 -17.90 19.84
CA ASP A 65 6.09 -18.85 20.46
C ASP A 65 4.61 -18.40 20.35
N GLU A 66 4.35 -17.23 19.75
CA GLU A 66 3.02 -16.66 19.61
C GLU A 66 2.46 -16.95 18.21
N HIS A 67 1.58 -17.93 18.12
CA HIS A 67 0.99 -18.34 16.84
C HIS A 67 -0.10 -17.37 16.38
N ARG A 68 0.05 -16.83 15.17
CA ARG A 68 -0.97 -16.00 14.50
C ARG A 68 -1.28 -16.54 13.11
N LEU A 69 -2.54 -16.91 12.88
CA LEU A 69 -3.03 -17.40 11.58
C LEU A 69 -4.14 -16.48 11.07
N VAL A 70 -3.94 -15.93 9.87
CA VAL A 70 -4.95 -15.14 9.16
C VAL A 70 -5.21 -15.79 7.80
N LYS A 71 -6.49 -15.93 7.43
CA LYS A 71 -6.89 -16.41 6.11
C LYS A 71 -7.33 -15.22 5.27
N ARG A 72 -6.80 -15.10 4.05
CA ARG A 72 -7.13 -14.00 3.13
C ARG A 72 -7.84 -14.51 1.89
N CYS A 73 -8.85 -13.77 1.45
CA CYS A 73 -9.47 -13.89 0.14
C CYS A 73 -9.36 -12.54 -0.57
N GLN A 74 -9.11 -12.55 -1.87
CA GLN A 74 -9.08 -11.35 -2.70
C GLN A 74 -10.10 -11.50 -3.81
N VAL A 75 -10.77 -10.40 -4.15
CA VAL A 75 -11.69 -10.35 -5.29
C VAL A 75 -10.90 -9.86 -6.50
N MET A 76 -11.11 -10.50 -7.65
CA MET A 76 -10.47 -10.08 -8.91
C MET A 76 -10.89 -8.68 -9.29
N ALA A 77 -9.90 -7.83 -9.60
CA ALA A 77 -10.15 -6.49 -10.09
C ALA A 77 -10.79 -6.51 -11.48
N THR A 78 -11.76 -5.62 -11.69
CA THR A 78 -12.38 -5.36 -13.00
C THR A 78 -12.11 -3.94 -13.50
N MET A 79 -11.56 -3.08 -12.63
CA MET A 79 -11.24 -1.69 -12.93
C MET A 79 -9.80 -1.58 -13.41
N PHE A 80 -9.62 -0.87 -14.53
CA PHE A 80 -8.33 -0.50 -15.07
C PHE A 80 -8.32 1.02 -15.25
N TYR A 81 -7.25 1.68 -14.80
CA TYR A 81 -7.05 3.10 -15.05
C TYR A 81 -6.26 3.24 -16.34
N PRO A 82 -6.90 3.52 -17.49
CA PRO A 82 -6.16 3.82 -18.70
C PRO A 82 -5.26 5.03 -18.46
N GLU A 83 -4.16 5.10 -19.22
CA GLU A 83 -3.29 6.26 -19.28
C GLU A 83 -4.13 7.54 -19.29
N ALA A 84 -3.72 8.52 -18.48
CA ALA A 84 -4.35 9.83 -18.48
C ALA A 84 -4.45 10.28 -19.94
N ARG A 85 -5.68 10.48 -20.42
CA ARG A 85 -5.94 10.99 -21.77
C ARG A 85 -5.00 12.18 -21.97
N GLU A 86 -4.15 12.12 -22.99
CA GLU A 86 -3.51 13.32 -23.52
C GLU A 86 -4.64 14.34 -23.73
N GLU A 87 -4.68 15.35 -22.87
CA GLU A 87 -5.56 16.49 -23.05
C GLU A 87 -5.16 17.14 -24.37
N ARG A 88 -6.18 17.38 -25.21
CA ARG A 88 -6.06 18.08 -26.49
C ARG A 88 -5.49 19.48 -26.33
#